data_AF-A0A7J8Z242-F1
#
_entry.id   AF-A0A7J8Z242-F1
#
_cell.length_a   1.000
_cell.length_b   1.000
_cell.length_c   1.000
_cell.angle_alpha   90.00
_cell.angle_beta   90.00
_cell.angle_gamma   90.00
#
_symmetry.space_group_name_H-M   'P 1'
#
loop_
_entity.id
_entity.type
_entity.pdbx_description
1 polymer ?
#
loop_
_entity_poly.entity_id
_entity_poly.type
_entity_poly.pdbx_seq_one_letter_code
_entity_poly.pdbx_strand_id
1 'polypeptide(L)'
;MCRGVQHPIRGLFLRSYLAQISRDKLPDIGSEYEGDADTVMDAVDFVLQNFTEMNKLWVRMQHQGPGGVREKREKERSELQDLVGKNLHVLSQIEGVDLEMYKETVLPRVLEQVVNCKDDLAQYYLMDCIIQVFPDEYHLQTLETLLGACPQLQPTVDVKTVLSRLMDRLSNYAASSADVLPEFLQVEAFSKLSNAIGKVIEAQLDMPAVGAITLYVSLLTFTLRVHPDRLDHVDQVLGACVKKLSNIPKLEDSRAMKQVVALLSAPLEKYNDIVTALTLSNYPRVMDHLDIGTNKLMAMVIIQSIMKNNSCISTADKVEVLFELIKGLIKDIDGADVDELDEEDFKEEQNSVARLIHMLYNDEPEEMLKVSF
;
A
#
# COMPACT_ATOMS: atom_id res chain seq x y z
N MET A 1 17.55 -31.23 -21.00
CA MET A 1 18.74 -30.77 -21.78
C MET A 1 19.19 -29.34 -21.43
N CYS A 2 18.30 -28.36 -21.23
CA CYS A 2 18.69 -26.96 -20.93
C CYS A 2 19.54 -26.79 -19.65
N ARG A 3 19.50 -27.75 -18.72
CA ARG A 3 20.39 -27.80 -17.54
C ARG A 3 21.88 -27.86 -17.93
N GLY A 4 22.24 -28.21 -19.16
CA GLY A 4 23.63 -28.20 -19.63
C GLY A 4 24.23 -26.79 -19.78
N VAL A 5 23.40 -25.74 -19.91
CA VAL A 5 23.88 -24.36 -20.08
C VAL A 5 23.81 -23.61 -18.75
N GLN A 6 24.92 -23.64 -18.01
CA GLN A 6 25.03 -23.00 -16.68
C GLN A 6 25.56 -21.56 -16.71
N HIS A 7 25.96 -21.07 -17.88
CA HIS A 7 26.36 -19.67 -18.05
C HIS A 7 25.12 -18.77 -17.92
N PRO A 8 25.07 -17.81 -16.97
CA PRO A 8 23.85 -17.04 -16.66
C PRO A 8 23.19 -16.36 -17.85
N ILE A 9 23.90 -15.48 -18.56
CA ILE A 9 23.32 -14.73 -19.67
C ILE A 9 22.84 -15.66 -20.79
N ARG A 10 23.70 -16.56 -21.28
CA ARG A 10 23.35 -17.52 -22.33
C ARG A 10 22.19 -18.43 -21.92
N GLY A 11 22.17 -18.89 -20.66
CA GLY A 11 21.11 -19.71 -20.11
C GLY A 11 19.78 -18.96 -20.00
N LEU A 12 19.79 -17.70 -19.56
CA LEU A 12 18.61 -16.84 -19.50
C LEU A 12 18.02 -16.62 -20.89
N PHE A 13 18.83 -16.25 -21.89
CA PHE A 13 18.34 -16.06 -23.25
C PHE A 13 17.81 -17.36 -23.87
N LEU A 14 18.53 -18.47 -23.71
CA LEU A 14 18.07 -19.78 -24.20
C LEU A 14 16.73 -20.18 -23.58
N ARG A 15 16.58 -20.00 -22.27
CA ARG A 15 15.36 -20.37 -21.54
C ARG A 15 14.20 -19.42 -21.79
N SER A 16 14.48 -18.12 -21.99
CA SER A 16 13.47 -17.16 -22.42
C SER A 16 12.98 -17.47 -23.83
N TYR A 17 13.88 -17.84 -24.74
CA TYR A 17 13.53 -18.25 -26.09
C TYR A 17 12.70 -19.54 -26.10
N LEU A 18 13.07 -20.51 -25.25
CA LEU A 18 12.29 -21.73 -25.04
C LEU A 18 10.86 -21.40 -24.59
N ALA A 19 10.70 -20.58 -23.55
CA ALA A 19 9.37 -20.18 -23.06
C ALA A 19 8.52 -19.50 -24.14
N GLN A 20 9.14 -18.69 -25.00
CA GLN A 20 8.44 -18.00 -26.08
C GLN A 20 7.96 -18.96 -27.19
N ILE A 21 8.76 -19.98 -27.53
CA ILE A 21 8.41 -20.95 -28.59
C ILE A 21 7.51 -22.06 -28.10
N SER A 22 7.55 -22.38 -26.80
CA SER A 22 6.68 -23.41 -26.24
C SER A 22 5.29 -22.88 -25.95
N ARG A 23 5.08 -21.55 -25.84
CA ARG A 23 3.84 -20.95 -25.34
C ARG A 23 2.58 -21.46 -26.05
N ASP A 24 2.60 -21.55 -27.37
CA ASP A 24 1.49 -22.03 -28.22
C ASP A 24 1.42 -23.56 -28.33
N LYS A 25 2.30 -24.27 -27.63
CA LYS A 25 2.49 -25.73 -27.70
C LYS A 25 2.42 -26.40 -26.33
N LEU A 26 2.02 -25.65 -25.31
CA LEU A 26 1.78 -26.19 -23.99
C LEU A 26 0.42 -26.91 -24.00
N PRO A 27 0.31 -28.07 -23.33
CA PRO A 27 -0.98 -28.66 -23.01
C PRO A 27 -1.84 -27.65 -22.23
N ASP A 28 -3.02 -27.36 -22.74
CA ASP A 28 -3.97 -26.41 -22.15
C ASP A 28 -5.40 -26.89 -22.45
N ILE A 29 -6.39 -26.38 -21.72
CA ILE A 29 -7.79 -26.78 -21.90
C ILE A 29 -8.23 -26.53 -23.34
N GLY A 30 -8.68 -27.58 -24.03
CA GLY A 30 -9.15 -27.50 -25.42
C GLY A 30 -8.05 -27.34 -26.47
N SER A 31 -6.78 -27.51 -26.08
CA SER A 31 -5.62 -27.45 -26.97
C SER A 31 -5.42 -28.76 -27.76
N GLU A 32 -4.85 -28.68 -28.96
CA GLU A 32 -4.45 -29.88 -29.74
C GLU A 32 -3.33 -30.69 -29.06
N TYR A 33 -2.68 -30.09 -28.06
CA TYR A 33 -1.63 -30.69 -27.24
C TYR A 33 -2.17 -31.30 -25.93
N GLU A 34 -3.48 -31.17 -25.66
CA GLU A 34 -4.13 -31.84 -24.53
C GLU A 34 -4.36 -33.33 -24.85
N GLY A 35 -3.90 -34.21 -23.97
CA GLY A 35 -4.10 -35.66 -24.13
C GLY A 35 -4.06 -36.40 -22.79
N ASP A 36 -4.40 -37.69 -22.80
CA ASP A 36 -4.51 -38.53 -21.57
C ASP A 36 -3.22 -38.57 -20.71
N ALA A 37 -2.06 -38.29 -21.32
CA ALA A 37 -0.75 -38.28 -20.65
C ALA A 37 -0.12 -36.88 -20.55
N ASP A 38 -0.64 -35.88 -21.27
CA ASP A 38 -0.09 -34.53 -21.37
C ASP A 38 -1.15 -33.55 -20.86
N THR A 39 -1.02 -33.18 -19.58
CA THR A 39 -2.02 -32.40 -18.85
C THR A 39 -1.59 -30.94 -18.68
N VAL A 40 -2.55 -30.07 -18.34
CA VAL A 40 -2.28 -28.68 -17.91
C VAL A 40 -1.22 -28.64 -16.79
N MET A 41 -1.22 -29.62 -15.89
CA MET A 41 -0.24 -29.69 -14.80
C MET A 41 1.19 -29.87 -15.32
N ASP A 42 1.38 -30.63 -16.41
CA ASP A 42 2.70 -30.81 -17.04
C ASP A 42 3.19 -29.49 -17.65
N ALA A 43 2.29 -28.70 -18.24
CA ALA A 43 2.59 -27.35 -18.72
C ALA A 43 3.01 -26.42 -17.56
N VAL A 44 2.24 -26.42 -16.47
CA VAL A 44 2.54 -25.63 -15.26
C VAL A 44 3.89 -26.02 -14.67
N ASP A 45 4.15 -27.32 -14.52
CA ASP A 45 5.42 -27.85 -14.02
C ASP A 45 6.60 -27.48 -14.91
N PHE A 46 6.43 -27.56 -16.23
CA PHE A 46 7.43 -27.15 -17.20
C PHE A 46 7.81 -25.67 -17.03
N VAL A 47 6.81 -24.79 -16.95
CA VAL A 47 7.04 -23.34 -16.82
C VAL A 47 7.62 -23.00 -15.45
N LEU A 48 7.12 -23.58 -14.36
CA LEU A 48 7.67 -23.39 -13.01
C LEU A 48 9.11 -23.89 -12.88
N GLN A 49 9.45 -25.01 -13.51
CA GLN A 49 10.81 -25.50 -13.57
C GLN A 49 11.70 -24.54 -14.36
N ASN A 50 11.22 -23.99 -15.48
CA ASN A 50 11.97 -23.02 -16.26
C ASN A 50 12.19 -21.72 -15.46
N PHE A 51 11.15 -21.20 -14.81
CA PHE A 51 11.18 -20.06 -13.90
C PHE A 51 12.23 -20.24 -12.80
N THR A 52 12.19 -21.38 -12.10
CA THR A 52 13.14 -21.71 -11.02
C THR A 52 14.58 -21.65 -11.50
N GLU A 53 14.87 -22.24 -12.66
CA GLU A 53 16.22 -22.27 -13.22
C GLU A 53 16.66 -20.90 -13.73
N MET A 54 15.75 -20.12 -14.32
CA MET A 54 16.03 -18.75 -14.75
C MET A 54 16.32 -17.83 -13.55
N ASN A 55 15.53 -17.92 -12.47
CA ASN A 55 15.78 -17.16 -11.25
C ASN A 55 17.16 -17.50 -10.65
N LYS A 56 17.53 -18.79 -10.57
CA LYS A 56 18.86 -19.22 -10.13
C LYS A 56 19.99 -18.66 -10.99
N LEU A 57 19.84 -18.67 -12.31
CA LEU A 57 20.83 -18.10 -13.23
C LEU A 57 20.95 -16.59 -13.03
N TRP A 58 19.83 -15.91 -12.87
CA TRP A 58 19.78 -14.46 -12.67
C TRP A 58 20.42 -14.02 -11.35
N VAL A 59 20.15 -14.71 -10.25
CA VAL A 59 20.81 -14.47 -8.95
C VAL A 59 22.30 -14.81 -9.01
N ARG A 60 22.68 -15.85 -9.78
CA ARG A 60 24.09 -16.19 -9.99
C ARG A 60 24.86 -15.05 -10.66
N MET A 61 24.23 -14.24 -11.51
CA MET A 61 24.88 -13.07 -12.13
C MET A 61 25.45 -12.11 -11.09
N GLN A 62 24.82 -11.98 -9.92
CA GLN A 62 25.30 -11.10 -8.85
C GLN A 62 26.74 -11.43 -8.41
N HIS A 63 27.05 -12.72 -8.41
CA HIS A 63 28.29 -13.28 -7.86
C HIS A 63 29.37 -13.54 -8.92
N GLN A 64 29.11 -13.19 -10.20
CA GLN A 64 30.08 -13.42 -11.26
C GLN A 64 31.11 -12.29 -11.37
N GLY A 65 32.39 -12.65 -11.29
CA GLY A 65 33.50 -11.75 -11.58
C GLY A 65 33.92 -10.84 -10.41
N PRO A 66 34.94 -9.99 -10.62
CA PRO A 66 35.54 -9.17 -9.57
C PRO A 66 34.57 -8.14 -8.97
N GLY A 67 34.80 -7.73 -7.71
CA GLY A 67 33.93 -6.80 -6.97
C GLY A 67 33.77 -5.42 -7.63
N GLY A 68 34.79 -4.92 -8.34
CA GLY A 68 34.76 -3.60 -8.99
C GLY A 68 33.76 -3.46 -10.15
N VAL A 69 33.09 -4.55 -10.56
CA VAL A 69 32.09 -4.56 -11.63
C VAL A 69 30.67 -4.75 -11.09
N ARG A 70 30.47 -4.69 -9.76
CA ARG A 70 29.17 -4.96 -9.11
C ARG A 70 28.05 -4.05 -9.61
N GLU A 71 28.28 -2.74 -9.67
CA GLU A 71 27.26 -1.77 -10.12
C GLU A 71 26.83 -2.02 -11.57
N LYS A 72 27.81 -2.28 -12.46
CA LYS A 72 27.53 -2.65 -13.85
C LYS A 72 26.71 -3.94 -13.94
N ARG A 73 26.99 -4.94 -13.09
CA ARG A 73 26.21 -6.19 -13.04
C ARG A 73 24.80 -5.96 -12.53
N GLU A 74 24.60 -5.14 -11.50
CA GLU A 74 23.25 -4.81 -11.01
C GLU A 74 22.42 -4.13 -12.10
N LYS A 75 23.04 -3.25 -12.90
CA LYS A 75 22.39 -2.66 -14.08
C LYS A 75 22.04 -3.71 -15.15
N GLU A 76 22.98 -4.56 -15.55
CA GLU A 76 22.72 -5.64 -16.52
C GLU A 76 21.66 -6.62 -16.01
N ARG A 77 21.64 -6.93 -14.71
CA ARG A 77 20.62 -7.78 -14.08
C ARG A 77 19.25 -7.12 -14.14
N SER A 78 19.17 -5.82 -13.88
CA SER A 78 17.93 -5.04 -13.99
C SER A 78 17.39 -5.06 -15.42
N GLU A 79 18.26 -4.88 -16.43
CA GLU A 79 17.87 -4.95 -17.85
C GLU A 79 17.35 -6.34 -18.29
N LEU A 80 17.76 -7.41 -17.59
CA LEU A 80 17.39 -8.79 -17.91
C LEU A 80 16.26 -9.37 -17.07
N GLN A 81 15.72 -8.62 -16.11
CA GLN A 81 14.68 -9.10 -15.18
C GLN A 81 13.42 -9.60 -15.91
N ASP A 82 13.04 -8.93 -17.01
CA ASP A 82 11.89 -9.27 -17.85
C ASP A 82 12.00 -10.63 -18.51
N LEU A 83 13.22 -11.15 -18.71
CA LEU A 83 13.40 -12.50 -19.20
C LEU A 83 12.85 -13.53 -18.20
N VAL A 84 13.03 -13.29 -16.90
CA VAL A 84 12.52 -14.15 -15.84
C VAL A 84 11.01 -13.97 -15.70
N GLY A 85 10.54 -12.72 -15.68
CA GLY A 85 9.12 -12.36 -15.55
C GLY A 85 8.22 -12.93 -16.65
N LYS A 86 8.74 -13.13 -17.86
CA LYS A 86 8.02 -13.80 -18.96
C LYS A 86 7.45 -15.18 -18.58
N ASN A 87 8.10 -15.93 -17.68
CA ASN A 87 7.54 -17.21 -17.24
C ASN A 87 6.24 -17.03 -16.44
N LEU A 88 6.17 -15.99 -15.59
CA LEU A 88 4.94 -15.67 -14.85
C LEU A 88 3.84 -15.22 -15.81
N HIS A 89 4.20 -14.45 -16.84
CA HIS A 89 3.25 -14.06 -17.89
C HIS A 89 2.72 -15.25 -18.71
N VAL A 90 3.56 -16.25 -18.99
CA VAL A 90 3.09 -17.49 -19.61
C VAL A 90 2.14 -18.24 -18.68
N LEU A 91 2.46 -18.35 -17.38
CA LEU A 91 1.56 -18.99 -16.40
C LEU A 91 0.19 -18.32 -16.32
N SER A 92 0.12 -16.99 -16.40
CA SER A 92 -1.18 -16.28 -16.39
C SER A 92 -1.97 -16.39 -17.70
N GLN A 93 -1.36 -16.93 -18.76
CA GLN A 93 -1.99 -17.11 -20.07
C GLN A 93 -2.53 -18.51 -20.30
N ILE A 94 -2.17 -19.49 -19.47
CA ILE A 94 -2.67 -20.86 -19.54
C ILE A 94 -4.11 -20.86 -19.01
N GLU A 95 -5.09 -21.23 -19.85
CA GLU A 95 -6.50 -21.22 -19.47
C GLU A 95 -6.80 -22.18 -18.32
N GLY A 96 -6.09 -23.31 -18.26
CA GLY A 96 -6.20 -24.27 -17.16
C GLY A 96 -5.55 -23.86 -15.84
N VAL A 97 -4.90 -22.69 -15.77
CA VAL A 97 -4.48 -22.10 -14.48
C VAL A 97 -5.66 -21.32 -13.90
N ASP A 98 -6.64 -22.06 -13.40
CA ASP A 98 -7.77 -21.51 -12.66
C ASP A 98 -7.37 -21.07 -11.24
N LEU A 99 -8.34 -20.55 -10.49
CA LEU A 99 -8.09 -20.06 -9.13
C LEU A 99 -7.56 -21.17 -8.19
N GLU A 100 -8.06 -22.40 -8.33
CA GLU A 100 -7.66 -23.52 -7.47
C GLU A 100 -6.22 -23.93 -7.78
N MET A 101 -5.89 -24.09 -9.07
CA MET A 101 -4.53 -24.36 -9.53
C MET A 101 -3.56 -23.26 -9.10
N TYR A 102 -3.98 -21.99 -9.21
CA TYR A 102 -3.16 -20.86 -8.80
C TYR A 102 -2.87 -20.89 -7.29
N LYS A 103 -3.91 -21.09 -6.48
CA LYS A 103 -3.84 -21.07 -5.02
C LYS A 103 -3.03 -22.23 -4.45
N GLU A 104 -3.26 -23.45 -4.92
CA GLU A 104 -2.67 -24.65 -4.34
C GLU A 104 -1.28 -24.96 -4.91
N THR A 105 -1.02 -24.57 -6.17
CA THR A 105 0.21 -24.97 -6.88
C THR A 105 1.07 -23.80 -7.33
N VAL A 106 0.54 -22.90 -8.15
CA VAL A 106 1.37 -21.89 -8.85
C VAL A 106 1.95 -20.88 -7.86
N LEU A 107 1.10 -20.20 -7.09
CA LEU A 107 1.54 -19.14 -6.19
C LEU A 107 2.50 -19.66 -5.10
N PRO A 108 2.22 -20.77 -4.38
CA PRO A 108 3.14 -21.28 -3.36
C PRO A 108 4.54 -21.58 -3.93
N ARG A 109 4.61 -22.20 -5.11
CA ARG A 109 5.90 -22.55 -5.73
C ARG A 109 6.65 -21.34 -6.26
N VAL A 110 5.95 -20.34 -6.78
CA VAL A 110 6.59 -19.08 -7.18
C VAL A 110 7.13 -18.36 -5.94
N LEU A 111 6.33 -18.21 -4.88
CA LEU A 111 6.74 -17.54 -3.65
C LEU A 111 7.89 -18.27 -2.93
N GLU A 112 7.92 -19.60 -2.97
CA GLU A 112 9.05 -20.38 -2.48
C GLU A 112 10.36 -19.93 -3.14
N GLN A 113 10.36 -19.75 -4.47
CA GLN A 113 11.56 -19.27 -5.18
C GLN A 113 11.89 -17.81 -4.85
N VAL A 114 10.89 -16.95 -4.66
CA VAL A 114 11.09 -15.56 -4.26
C VAL A 114 11.72 -15.48 -2.87
N VAL A 115 11.17 -16.18 -1.88
CA VAL A 115 11.67 -16.13 -0.50
C VAL A 115 13.07 -16.76 -0.40
N ASN A 116 13.32 -17.87 -1.11
CA ASN A 116 14.58 -18.61 -1.01
C ASN A 116 15.71 -18.03 -1.86
N CYS A 117 15.45 -17.13 -2.82
CA CYS A 117 16.52 -16.57 -3.63
C CYS A 117 17.41 -15.59 -2.86
N LYS A 118 16.89 -15.00 -1.76
CA LYS A 118 17.63 -14.13 -0.83
C LYS A 118 18.38 -12.98 -1.51
N ASP A 119 17.85 -12.47 -2.62
CA ASP A 119 18.43 -11.41 -3.43
C ASP A 119 17.43 -10.25 -3.59
N ASP A 120 17.86 -9.03 -3.24
CA ASP A 120 17.00 -7.85 -3.11
C ASP A 120 16.30 -7.47 -4.42
N LEU A 121 17.08 -7.41 -5.52
CA LEU A 121 16.56 -7.07 -6.84
C LEU A 121 15.54 -8.11 -7.30
N ALA A 122 15.85 -9.40 -7.14
CA ALA A 122 14.96 -10.47 -7.53
C ALA A 122 13.69 -10.51 -6.72
N GLN A 123 13.79 -10.35 -5.40
CA GLN A 123 12.62 -10.35 -4.52
C GLN A 123 11.67 -9.20 -4.83
N TYR A 124 12.19 -7.99 -4.95
CA TYR A 124 11.39 -6.82 -5.30
C TYR A 124 10.67 -7.02 -6.65
N TYR A 125 11.44 -7.34 -7.71
CA TYR A 125 10.90 -7.48 -9.05
C TYR A 125 9.87 -8.60 -9.16
N LEU A 126 10.15 -9.78 -8.59
CA LEU A 126 9.27 -10.93 -8.72
C LEU A 126 7.96 -10.73 -7.95
N MET A 127 7.99 -10.12 -6.77
CA MET A 127 6.77 -9.77 -6.04
C MET A 127 5.92 -8.76 -6.82
N ASP A 128 6.55 -7.73 -7.38
CA ASP A 128 5.87 -6.74 -8.22
C ASP A 128 5.30 -7.37 -9.51
N CYS A 129 6.04 -8.30 -10.12
CA CYS A 129 5.61 -9.03 -11.30
C CYS A 129 4.41 -9.94 -11.01
N ILE A 130 4.37 -10.64 -9.87
CA ILE A 130 3.19 -11.40 -9.43
C ILE A 130 1.98 -10.48 -9.34
N ILE A 131 2.14 -9.33 -8.65
CA ILE A 131 1.05 -8.36 -8.49
C ILE A 131 0.58 -7.83 -9.84
N GLN A 132 1.45 -7.63 -10.83
CA GLN A 132 1.07 -7.07 -12.14
C GLN A 132 0.43 -8.09 -13.09
N VAL A 133 0.93 -9.33 -13.08
CA VAL A 133 0.63 -10.32 -14.11
C VAL A 133 -0.66 -11.10 -13.82
N PHE A 134 -0.92 -11.46 -12.56
CA PHE A 134 -2.09 -12.27 -12.21
C PHE A 134 -3.34 -11.41 -11.96
N PRO A 135 -4.56 -11.96 -12.14
CA PRO A 135 -5.84 -11.26 -11.95
C PRO A 135 -6.11 -10.80 -10.50
N ASP A 136 -6.99 -9.81 -10.34
CA ASP A 136 -7.37 -9.25 -9.02
C ASP A 136 -8.05 -10.27 -8.11
N GLU A 137 -8.95 -11.07 -8.67
CA GLU A 137 -9.66 -12.15 -7.97
C GLU A 137 -8.67 -13.13 -7.34
N TYR A 138 -7.58 -13.46 -8.05
CA TYR A 138 -6.57 -14.40 -7.57
C TYR A 138 -5.81 -13.80 -6.39
N HIS A 139 -5.45 -12.51 -6.47
CA HIS A 139 -4.81 -11.80 -5.35
C HIS A 139 -5.72 -11.73 -4.13
N LEU A 140 -7.02 -11.50 -4.30
CA LEU A 140 -7.97 -11.42 -3.21
C LEU A 140 -8.11 -12.76 -2.48
N GLN A 141 -8.24 -13.85 -3.22
CA GLN A 141 -8.43 -15.19 -2.69
C GLN A 141 -7.14 -15.83 -2.15
N THR A 142 -5.97 -15.32 -2.53
CA THR A 142 -4.66 -15.79 -2.06
C THR A 142 -3.90 -14.79 -1.20
N LEU A 143 -4.60 -13.77 -0.71
CA LEU A 143 -4.03 -12.65 0.04
C LEU A 143 -3.20 -13.11 1.24
N GLU A 144 -3.66 -14.13 1.96
CA GLU A 144 -2.94 -14.67 3.12
C GLU A 144 -1.57 -15.27 2.74
N THR A 145 -1.54 -16.08 1.67
CA THR A 145 -0.32 -16.70 1.16
C THR A 145 0.66 -15.65 0.63
N LEU A 146 0.17 -14.68 -0.14
CA LEU A 146 0.98 -13.61 -0.72
C LEU A 146 1.59 -12.71 0.36
N LEU A 147 0.76 -12.23 1.30
CA LEU A 147 1.20 -11.38 2.39
C LEU A 147 2.11 -12.12 3.39
N GLY A 148 1.90 -13.43 3.56
CA GLY A 148 2.76 -14.28 4.40
C GLY A 148 4.22 -14.36 3.91
N ALA A 149 4.48 -14.10 2.62
CA ALA A 149 5.83 -14.05 2.06
C ALA A 149 6.55 -12.73 2.33
N CYS A 150 5.82 -11.61 2.48
CA CYS A 150 6.41 -10.27 2.61
C CYS A 150 7.39 -10.12 3.79
N PRO A 151 7.09 -10.60 5.02
CA PRO A 151 8.03 -10.53 6.14
C PRO A 151 9.28 -11.43 5.98
N GLN A 152 9.28 -12.37 5.03
CA GLN A 152 10.38 -13.32 4.81
C GLN A 152 11.39 -12.84 3.76
N LEU A 153 11.09 -11.70 3.11
CA LEU A 153 11.99 -11.03 2.16
C LEU A 153 13.16 -10.39 2.90
N GLN A 154 14.21 -10.06 2.17
CA GLN A 154 15.35 -9.35 2.74
C GLN A 154 14.93 -7.98 3.29
N PRO A 155 15.48 -7.54 4.43
CA PRO A 155 15.10 -6.27 5.05
C PRO A 155 15.32 -5.03 4.16
N THR A 156 16.23 -5.14 3.19
CA THR A 156 16.60 -4.11 2.21
C THR A 156 15.64 -4.02 1.02
N VAL A 157 14.74 -4.98 0.86
CA VAL A 157 13.71 -4.95 -0.21
C VAL A 157 12.70 -3.86 0.08
N ASP A 158 12.32 -3.09 -0.96
CA ASP A 158 11.28 -2.06 -0.90
C ASP A 158 9.87 -2.68 -0.85
N VAL A 159 9.58 -3.39 0.25
CA VAL A 159 8.29 -4.04 0.52
C VAL A 159 7.18 -3.01 0.65
N LYS A 160 7.50 -1.78 1.07
CA LYS A 160 6.57 -0.65 1.11
C LYS A 160 5.94 -0.43 -0.26
N THR A 161 6.74 -0.32 -1.32
CA THR A 161 6.23 -0.09 -2.68
C THR A 161 5.41 -1.29 -3.19
N VAL A 162 5.87 -2.52 -2.93
CA VAL A 162 5.15 -3.76 -3.30
C VAL A 162 3.74 -3.80 -2.67
N LEU A 163 3.65 -3.60 -1.36
CA LEU A 163 2.36 -3.63 -0.65
C LEU A 163 1.46 -2.45 -1.02
N SER A 164 2.03 -1.26 -1.24
CA SER A 164 1.26 -0.09 -1.68
C SER A 164 0.59 -0.37 -3.04
N ARG A 165 1.34 -0.94 -4.00
CA ARG A 165 0.79 -1.32 -5.31
C ARG A 165 -0.29 -2.39 -5.23
N LEU A 166 -0.13 -3.39 -4.36
CA LEU A 166 -1.17 -4.39 -4.13
C LEU A 166 -2.45 -3.73 -3.59
N MET A 167 -2.34 -2.87 -2.57
CA MET A 167 -3.49 -2.18 -1.98
C MET A 167 -4.15 -1.23 -2.98
N ASP A 168 -3.38 -0.48 -3.77
CA ASP A 168 -3.92 0.39 -4.83
C ASP A 168 -4.68 -0.42 -5.89
N ARG A 169 -4.10 -1.55 -6.31
CA ARG A 169 -4.72 -2.44 -7.29
C ARG A 169 -6.04 -3.02 -6.78
N LEU A 170 -6.06 -3.56 -5.57
CA LEU A 170 -7.28 -4.07 -4.93
C LEU A 170 -8.31 -2.97 -4.67
N SER A 171 -7.86 -1.77 -4.30
CA SER A 171 -8.72 -0.59 -4.13
C SER A 171 -9.42 -0.19 -5.43
N ASN A 172 -8.71 -0.27 -6.56
CA ASN A 172 -9.27 0.04 -7.88
C ASN A 172 -10.22 -1.07 -8.36
N TYR A 173 -9.92 -2.33 -8.03
CA TYR A 173 -10.81 -3.46 -8.28
C TYR A 173 -12.16 -3.29 -7.56
N ALA A 174 -12.12 -2.99 -6.26
CA ALA A 174 -13.31 -2.70 -5.46
C ALA A 174 -14.11 -1.49 -5.98
N ALA A 175 -13.43 -0.47 -6.51
CA ALA A 175 -14.08 0.71 -7.08
C ALA A 175 -14.74 0.43 -8.44
N SER A 176 -14.19 -0.50 -9.22
CA SER A 176 -14.68 -0.84 -10.56
C SER A 176 -15.85 -1.83 -10.52
N SER A 177 -15.92 -2.66 -9.48
CA SER A 177 -16.93 -3.72 -9.35
C SER A 177 -17.50 -3.74 -7.92
N ALA A 178 -18.63 -3.08 -7.69
CA ALA A 178 -19.26 -3.07 -6.36
C ALA A 178 -19.69 -4.48 -5.89
N ASP A 179 -19.95 -5.40 -6.84
CA ASP A 179 -20.37 -6.77 -6.57
C ASP A 179 -19.31 -7.61 -5.86
N VAL A 180 -18.03 -7.21 -5.91
CA VAL A 180 -16.93 -7.94 -5.26
C VAL A 180 -16.69 -7.50 -3.82
N LEU A 181 -17.31 -6.40 -3.35
CA LEU A 181 -17.16 -5.90 -1.98
C LEU A 181 -17.49 -6.95 -0.89
N PRO A 182 -18.51 -7.80 -1.04
CA PRO A 182 -18.77 -8.90 -0.09
C PRO A 182 -17.61 -9.88 0.02
N GLU A 183 -16.87 -10.13 -1.08
CA GLU A 183 -15.72 -11.04 -1.07
C GLU A 183 -14.58 -10.46 -0.22
N PHE A 184 -14.34 -9.15 -0.29
CA PHE A 184 -13.34 -8.49 0.57
C PHE A 184 -13.61 -8.67 2.05
N LEU A 185 -14.90 -8.61 2.45
CA LEU A 185 -15.31 -8.89 3.82
C LEU A 185 -15.13 -10.37 4.16
N GLN A 186 -15.52 -11.28 3.27
CA GLN A 186 -15.41 -12.72 3.47
C GLN A 186 -13.96 -13.18 3.67
N VAL A 187 -13.02 -12.62 2.90
CA VAL A 187 -11.60 -12.96 3.03
C VAL A 187 -10.88 -12.19 4.14
N GLU A 188 -11.59 -11.30 4.84
CA GLU A 188 -11.07 -10.40 5.89
C GLU A 188 -9.88 -9.57 5.40
N ALA A 189 -10.00 -8.96 4.22
CA ALA A 189 -8.89 -8.32 3.52
C ALA A 189 -8.19 -7.24 4.38
N PHE A 190 -8.97 -6.40 5.08
CA PHE A 190 -8.42 -5.39 5.98
C PHE A 190 -7.55 -6.00 7.08
N SER A 191 -8.06 -7.01 7.80
CA SER A 191 -7.36 -7.67 8.90
C SER A 191 -6.06 -8.29 8.42
N LYS A 192 -6.08 -8.97 7.26
CA LYS A 192 -4.88 -9.58 6.66
C LYS A 192 -3.84 -8.54 6.26
N LEU A 193 -4.25 -7.46 5.60
CA LEU A 193 -3.35 -6.36 5.20
C LEU A 193 -2.75 -5.65 6.42
N SER A 194 -3.58 -5.30 7.40
CA SER A 194 -3.16 -4.65 8.65
C SER A 194 -2.12 -5.50 9.41
N ASN A 195 -2.41 -6.80 9.58
CA ASN A 195 -1.49 -7.73 10.23
C ASN A 195 -0.18 -7.90 9.45
N ALA A 196 -0.24 -7.96 8.12
CA ALA A 196 0.94 -8.08 7.28
C ALA A 196 1.84 -6.84 7.36
N ILE A 197 1.26 -5.64 7.32
CA ILE A 197 1.99 -4.38 7.49
C ILE A 197 2.69 -4.35 8.85
N GLY A 198 2.00 -4.72 9.93
CA GLY A 198 2.60 -4.85 11.26
C GLY A 198 3.82 -5.78 11.27
N LYS A 199 3.67 -7.01 10.74
CA LYS A 199 4.77 -7.99 10.64
C LYS A 199 5.94 -7.50 9.77
N VAL A 200 5.67 -6.79 8.67
CA VAL A 200 6.71 -6.23 7.80
C VAL A 200 7.49 -5.12 8.52
N ILE A 201 6.79 -4.22 9.21
CA ILE A 201 7.44 -3.15 9.99
C ILE A 201 8.29 -3.74 11.13
N GLU A 202 7.83 -4.81 11.77
CA GLU A 202 8.61 -5.53 12.79
C GLU A 202 9.83 -6.27 12.22
N ALA A 203 9.69 -6.88 11.05
CA ALA A 203 10.77 -7.60 10.38
C ALA A 203 11.85 -6.65 9.81
N GLN A 204 11.48 -5.45 9.38
CA GLN A 204 12.38 -4.43 8.84
C GLN A 204 12.75 -3.40 9.93
N LEU A 205 13.71 -3.75 10.80
CA LEU A 205 14.15 -2.91 11.93
C LEU A 205 14.58 -1.50 11.50
N ASP A 206 15.22 -1.37 10.32
CA ASP A 206 15.73 -0.11 9.78
C ASP A 206 14.72 0.60 8.85
N MET A 207 13.44 0.20 8.85
CA MET A 207 12.43 0.85 8.00
C MET A 207 12.29 2.33 8.39
N PRO A 208 12.50 3.28 7.45
CA PRO A 208 12.30 4.70 7.70
C PRO A 208 10.84 5.00 8.09
N ALA A 209 10.64 6.02 8.92
CA ALA A 209 9.31 6.46 9.34
C ALA A 209 8.37 6.72 8.16
N VAL A 210 8.88 7.38 7.11
CA VAL A 210 8.13 7.63 5.86
C VAL A 210 7.62 6.33 5.24
N GLY A 211 8.37 5.23 5.30
CA GLY A 211 7.97 3.94 4.76
C GLY A 211 6.79 3.34 5.52
N ALA A 212 6.86 3.33 6.85
CA ALA A 212 5.76 2.83 7.68
C ALA A 212 4.49 3.68 7.52
N ILE A 213 4.62 5.01 7.49
CA ILE A 213 3.48 5.92 7.34
C ILE A 213 2.86 5.77 5.94
N THR A 214 3.66 5.61 4.87
CA THR A 214 3.12 5.34 3.52
C THR A 214 2.30 4.04 3.46
N LEU A 215 2.71 2.99 4.18
CA LEU A 215 1.92 1.77 4.29
C LEU A 215 0.57 2.02 4.98
N TYR A 216 0.56 2.82 6.06
CA TYR A 216 -0.69 3.21 6.72
C TYR A 216 -1.58 4.09 5.84
N VAL A 217 -1.01 5.03 5.07
CA VAL A 217 -1.77 5.83 4.09
C VAL A 217 -2.42 4.94 3.04
N SER A 218 -1.68 3.95 2.52
CA SER A 218 -2.18 3.01 1.52
C SER A 218 -3.29 2.12 2.10
N LEU A 219 -3.11 1.63 3.34
CA LEU A 219 -4.13 0.85 4.04
C LEU A 219 -5.39 1.67 4.35
N LEU A 220 -5.22 2.92 4.74
CA LEU A 220 -6.35 3.83 5.00
C LEU A 220 -7.11 4.12 3.71
N THR A 221 -6.41 4.41 2.62
CA THR A 221 -7.01 4.64 1.30
C THR A 221 -7.80 3.42 0.82
N PHE A 222 -7.24 2.22 1.01
CA PHE A 222 -7.94 0.97 0.76
C PHE A 222 -9.20 0.85 1.63
N THR A 223 -9.08 1.07 2.93
CA THR A 223 -10.19 0.96 3.89
C THR A 223 -11.33 1.91 3.54
N LEU A 224 -11.02 3.16 3.23
CA LEU A 224 -11.99 4.19 2.86
C LEU A 224 -12.74 3.86 1.57
N ARG A 225 -12.15 3.07 0.66
CA ARG A 225 -12.79 2.64 -0.59
C ARG A 225 -13.59 1.36 -0.43
N VAL A 226 -13.05 0.36 0.26
CA VAL A 226 -13.66 -0.97 0.37
C VAL A 226 -14.67 -1.05 1.51
N HIS A 227 -14.43 -0.33 2.61
CA HIS A 227 -15.24 -0.33 3.83
C HIS A 227 -15.51 1.10 4.33
N PRO A 228 -16.22 1.95 3.54
CA PRO A 228 -16.46 3.34 3.91
C PRO A 228 -17.16 3.48 5.27
N ASP A 229 -18.07 2.57 5.61
CA ASP A 229 -18.87 2.65 6.83
C ASP A 229 -18.15 2.13 8.09
N ARG A 230 -16.95 1.53 7.94
CA ARG A 230 -16.18 0.94 9.05
C ARG A 230 -15.21 1.94 9.65
N LEU A 231 -15.75 2.88 10.43
CA LEU A 231 -14.97 3.87 11.18
C LEU A 231 -13.98 3.23 12.16
N ASP A 232 -14.29 2.03 12.66
CA ASP A 232 -13.40 1.25 13.53
C ASP A 232 -12.10 0.86 12.83
N HIS A 233 -12.16 0.52 11.53
CA HIS A 233 -10.96 0.20 10.74
C HIS A 233 -10.12 1.45 10.49
N VAL A 234 -10.76 2.58 10.18
CA VAL A 234 -10.08 3.87 10.02
C VAL A 234 -9.35 4.26 11.31
N ASP A 235 -10.03 4.20 12.46
CA ASP A 235 -9.44 4.55 13.75
C ASP A 235 -8.31 3.60 14.15
N GLN A 236 -8.38 2.32 13.79
CA GLN A 236 -7.29 1.35 13.99
C GLN A 236 -6.04 1.72 13.21
N VAL A 237 -6.17 2.16 11.95
CA VAL A 237 -5.02 2.60 11.13
C VAL A 237 -4.38 3.86 11.72
N LEU A 238 -5.21 4.83 12.13
CA LEU A 238 -4.71 6.03 12.83
C LEU A 238 -4.00 5.65 14.14
N GLY A 239 -4.57 4.76 14.94
CA GLY A 239 -3.94 4.27 16.17
C GLY A 239 -2.62 3.54 15.93
N ALA A 240 -2.49 2.78 14.85
CA ALA A 240 -1.22 2.16 14.45
C ALA A 240 -0.17 3.21 14.05
N CYS A 241 -0.59 4.30 13.39
CA CYS A 241 0.27 5.44 13.09
C CYS A 241 0.74 6.14 14.37
N VAL A 242 -0.17 6.43 15.33
CA VAL A 242 0.18 7.02 16.64
C VAL A 242 1.23 6.18 17.36
N LYS A 243 1.07 4.86 17.42
CA LYS A 243 2.07 3.96 18.04
C LYS A 243 3.44 4.04 17.36
N LYS A 244 3.48 4.27 16.05
CA LYS A 244 4.76 4.42 15.32
C LYS A 244 5.37 5.80 15.58
N LEU A 245 4.56 6.86 15.59
CA LEU A 245 4.99 8.23 15.85
C LEU A 245 5.44 8.44 17.30
N SER A 246 4.82 7.79 18.28
CA SER A 246 5.22 7.87 19.69
C SER A 246 6.62 7.34 19.97
N ASN A 247 7.14 6.47 19.08
CA ASN A 247 8.51 5.97 19.16
C ASN A 247 9.53 6.92 18.51
N ILE A 248 9.07 8.01 17.89
CA ILE A 248 9.90 8.99 17.19
C ILE A 248 9.81 10.31 17.97
N PRO A 249 10.91 10.77 18.61
CA PRO A 249 10.85 11.96 19.47
C PRO A 249 10.55 13.26 18.71
N LYS A 250 10.97 13.38 17.45
CA LYS A 250 10.62 14.49 16.55
C LYS A 250 10.66 14.02 15.10
N LEU A 251 9.60 14.27 14.34
CA LEU A 251 9.52 13.89 12.93
C LEU A 251 10.10 15.01 12.05
N GLU A 252 11.39 14.93 11.74
CA GLU A 252 12.08 15.95 10.92
C GLU A 252 12.04 15.66 9.40
N ASP A 253 11.73 14.42 8.98
CA ASP A 253 11.64 14.09 7.56
C ASP A 253 10.40 14.72 6.93
N SER A 254 10.60 15.77 6.11
CA SER A 254 9.55 16.45 5.35
C SER A 254 8.70 15.48 4.51
N ARG A 255 9.26 14.38 4.01
CA ARG A 255 8.49 13.39 3.25
C ARG A 255 7.57 12.60 4.18
N ALA A 256 8.03 12.26 5.39
CA ALA A 256 7.18 11.60 6.38
C ALA A 256 6.04 12.53 6.82
N MET A 257 6.32 13.81 7.06
CA MET A 257 5.30 14.83 7.38
C MET A 257 4.24 14.93 6.28
N LYS A 258 4.64 14.97 5.01
CA LYS A 258 3.69 14.94 3.88
C LYS A 258 2.80 13.69 3.89
N GLN A 259 3.32 12.55 4.32
CA GLN A 259 2.53 11.32 4.44
C GLN A 259 1.56 11.37 5.63
N VAL A 260 1.94 11.99 6.75
CA VAL A 260 1.00 12.21 7.88
C VAL A 260 -0.13 13.16 7.46
N VAL A 261 0.19 14.23 6.74
CA VAL A 261 -0.83 15.13 6.17
C VAL A 261 -1.76 14.35 5.25
N ALA A 262 -1.23 13.54 4.32
CA ALA A 262 -2.05 12.70 3.45
C ALA A 262 -2.94 11.71 4.23
N LEU A 263 -2.43 11.14 5.32
CA LEU A 263 -3.17 10.22 6.20
C LEU A 263 -4.38 10.93 6.84
N LEU A 264 -4.20 12.16 7.31
CA LEU A 264 -5.26 12.93 7.96
C LEU A 264 -6.25 13.54 6.96
N SER A 265 -5.80 13.92 5.77
CA SER A 265 -6.68 14.46 4.71
C SER A 265 -7.59 13.40 4.09
N ALA A 266 -7.15 12.14 3.99
CA ALA A 266 -7.91 11.10 3.28
C ALA A 266 -9.34 10.87 3.83
N PRO A 267 -9.58 10.77 5.16
CA PRO A 267 -10.93 10.69 5.72
C PRO A 267 -11.76 11.94 5.46
N LEU A 268 -11.14 13.14 5.54
CA LEU A 268 -11.83 14.42 5.32
C LEU A 268 -12.31 14.60 3.88
N GLU A 269 -11.59 14.02 2.91
CA GLU A 269 -11.98 14.04 1.51
C GLU A 269 -13.06 13.00 1.18
N LYS A 270 -13.10 11.88 1.90
CA LYS A 270 -14.01 10.77 1.61
C LYS A 270 -15.37 10.93 2.28
N TYR A 271 -15.41 11.39 3.52
CA TYR A 271 -16.66 11.51 4.28
C TYR A 271 -17.37 12.82 3.97
N ASN A 272 -18.65 12.72 3.59
CA ASN A 272 -19.51 13.89 3.41
C ASN A 272 -19.79 14.59 4.75
N ASP A 273 -19.97 13.80 5.81
CA ASP A 273 -20.08 14.32 7.18
C ASP A 273 -18.70 14.32 7.83
N ILE A 274 -17.99 15.44 7.73
CA ILE A 274 -16.63 15.57 8.29
C ILE A 274 -16.61 15.35 9.79
N VAL A 275 -17.74 15.60 10.45
CA VAL A 275 -17.91 15.35 11.88
C VAL A 275 -17.64 13.89 12.22
N THR A 276 -17.96 12.92 11.35
CA THR A 276 -17.64 11.51 11.62
C THR A 276 -16.14 11.27 11.68
N ALA A 277 -15.36 11.94 10.84
CA ALA A 277 -13.90 11.89 10.90
C ALA A 277 -13.35 12.58 12.17
N LEU A 278 -13.97 13.68 12.60
CA LEU A 278 -13.57 14.39 13.82
C LEU A 278 -13.89 13.59 15.10
N THR A 279 -14.85 12.67 15.05
CA THR A 279 -15.16 11.78 16.20
C THR A 279 -14.19 10.60 16.38
N LEU A 280 -13.23 10.42 15.46
CA LEU A 280 -12.24 9.34 15.55
C LEU A 280 -11.27 9.58 16.70
N SER A 281 -11.16 8.62 17.62
CA SER A 281 -10.42 8.78 18.87
C SER A 281 -8.92 9.02 18.68
N ASN A 282 -8.33 8.47 17.61
CA ASN A 282 -6.91 8.62 17.32
C ASN A 282 -6.60 9.77 16.36
N TYR A 283 -7.59 10.43 15.78
CA TYR A 283 -7.34 11.56 14.87
C TYR A 283 -6.65 12.75 15.59
N PRO A 284 -7.16 13.24 16.75
CA PRO A 284 -6.46 14.29 17.50
C PRO A 284 -5.06 13.86 17.94
N ARG A 285 -4.91 12.60 18.33
CA ARG A 285 -3.62 12.03 18.78
C ARG A 285 -2.54 12.04 17.69
N VAL A 286 -2.93 11.90 16.42
CA VAL A 286 -1.98 12.06 15.31
C VAL A 286 -1.61 13.53 15.13
N MET A 287 -2.56 14.46 15.30
CA MET A 287 -2.29 15.90 15.23
C MET A 287 -1.35 16.39 16.34
N ASP A 288 -1.38 15.79 17.52
CA ASP A 288 -0.48 16.11 18.64
C ASP A 288 1.01 15.87 18.32
N HIS A 289 1.31 15.04 17.31
CA HIS A 289 2.68 14.75 16.87
C HIS A 289 3.17 15.70 15.76
N LEU A 290 2.33 16.63 15.28
CA LEU A 290 2.69 17.59 14.25
C LEU A 290 3.45 18.79 14.82
N ASP A 291 4.35 19.37 14.04
CA ASP A 291 4.89 20.70 14.33
C ASP A 291 3.82 21.78 14.12
N ILE A 292 4.07 22.96 14.69
CA ILE A 292 3.13 24.10 14.67
C ILE A 292 2.68 24.45 13.24
N GLY A 293 3.62 24.51 12.29
CA GLY A 293 3.32 24.84 10.90
C GLY A 293 2.41 23.81 10.25
N THR A 294 2.72 22.52 10.40
CA THR A 294 1.86 21.46 9.85
C THR A 294 0.51 21.37 10.56
N ASN A 295 0.45 21.66 11.86
CA ASN A 295 -0.81 21.70 12.61
C ASN A 295 -1.74 22.80 12.06
N LYS A 296 -1.22 24.01 11.82
CA LYS A 296 -1.97 25.10 11.16
C LYS A 296 -2.45 24.71 9.77
N LEU A 297 -1.59 24.10 8.95
CA LEU A 297 -1.98 23.60 7.62
C LEU A 297 -3.13 22.60 7.71
N MET A 298 -3.06 21.65 8.64
CA MET A 298 -4.13 20.67 8.84
C MET A 298 -5.43 21.30 9.35
N ALA A 299 -5.34 22.27 10.26
CA ALA A 299 -6.50 23.03 10.73
C ALA A 299 -7.20 23.74 9.57
N MET A 300 -6.43 24.35 8.65
CA MET A 300 -6.97 24.97 7.44
C MET A 300 -7.65 23.95 6.51
N VAL A 301 -7.05 22.77 6.32
CA VAL A 301 -7.66 21.68 5.53
C VAL A 301 -8.99 21.22 6.14
N ILE A 302 -9.08 21.11 7.47
CA ILE A 302 -10.33 20.78 8.17
C ILE A 302 -11.41 21.83 7.89
N ILE A 303 -11.08 23.11 8.07
CA ILE A 303 -12.02 24.23 7.82
C ILE A 303 -12.48 24.22 6.37
N GLN A 304 -11.56 24.12 5.41
CA GLN A 304 -11.88 24.10 3.99
C GLN A 304 -12.78 22.92 3.63
N SER A 305 -12.53 21.75 4.22
CA SER A 305 -13.40 20.59 4.01
C SER A 305 -14.82 20.86 4.52
N ILE A 306 -14.96 21.40 5.74
CA ILE A 306 -16.27 21.71 6.35
C ILE A 306 -17.05 22.69 5.47
N MET A 307 -16.36 23.72 4.95
CA MET A 307 -16.96 24.71 4.06
C MET A 307 -17.40 24.06 2.74
N LYS A 308 -16.55 23.20 2.14
CA LYS A 308 -16.82 22.56 0.86
C LYS A 308 -18.06 21.67 0.91
N ASN A 309 -18.27 20.96 2.01
CA ASN A 309 -19.38 20.01 2.18
C ASN A 309 -20.64 20.65 2.80
N ASN A 310 -20.60 21.93 3.18
CA ASN A 310 -21.65 22.60 3.95
C ASN A 310 -22.10 21.79 5.19
N SER A 311 -21.15 21.15 5.87
CA SER A 311 -21.43 20.32 7.05
C SER A 311 -21.71 21.21 8.27
N CYS A 312 -22.96 21.28 8.72
CA CYS A 312 -23.30 22.01 9.94
C CYS A 312 -22.86 21.24 11.18
N ILE A 313 -22.22 21.92 12.13
CA ILE A 313 -21.82 21.35 13.42
C ILE A 313 -22.85 21.79 14.45
N SER A 314 -23.60 20.81 14.96
CA SER A 314 -24.80 21.08 15.75
C SER A 314 -24.67 20.79 17.24
N THR A 315 -23.67 20.06 17.72
CA THR A 315 -23.59 19.70 19.16
C THR A 315 -22.35 20.30 19.84
N ALA A 316 -22.50 20.73 21.09
CA ALA A 316 -21.41 21.34 21.86
C ALA A 316 -20.14 20.48 21.91
N ASP A 317 -20.27 19.17 22.15
CA ASP A 317 -19.13 18.23 22.17
C ASP A 317 -18.32 18.23 20.88
N LYS A 318 -19.00 18.36 19.72
CA LYS A 318 -18.34 18.38 18.40
C LYS A 318 -17.64 19.70 18.15
N VAL A 319 -18.22 20.78 18.64
CA VAL A 319 -17.62 22.12 18.61
C VAL A 319 -16.35 22.13 19.44
N GLU A 320 -16.39 21.61 20.66
CA GLU A 320 -15.21 21.52 21.53
C GLU A 320 -14.06 20.75 20.86
N VAL A 321 -14.34 19.59 20.26
CA VAL A 321 -13.35 18.81 19.50
C VAL A 321 -12.78 19.62 18.33
N LEU A 322 -13.63 20.28 17.55
CA LEU A 322 -13.19 21.11 16.43
C LEU A 322 -12.28 22.25 16.92
N PHE A 323 -12.67 22.95 17.98
CA PHE A 323 -11.90 24.07 18.53
C PHE A 323 -10.53 23.65 19.08
N GLU A 324 -10.43 22.46 19.68
CA GLU A 324 -9.12 21.92 20.05
C GLU A 324 -8.26 21.59 18.82
N LEU A 325 -8.84 21.10 17.72
CA LEU A 325 -8.10 20.80 16.49
C LEU A 325 -7.64 22.05 15.73
N ILE A 326 -8.37 23.17 15.83
CA ILE A 326 -8.00 24.45 15.19
C ILE A 326 -7.36 25.45 16.16
N LYS A 327 -7.04 25.02 17.39
CA LYS A 327 -6.51 25.87 18.46
C LYS A 327 -5.27 26.66 18.05
N GLY A 328 -4.41 26.07 17.21
CA GLY A 328 -3.22 26.73 16.67
C GLY A 328 -3.49 27.91 15.72
N LEU A 329 -4.74 28.07 15.24
CA LEU A 329 -5.18 29.24 14.46
C LEU A 329 -5.81 30.32 15.35
N ILE A 330 -6.23 29.98 16.57
CA ILE A 330 -6.99 30.85 17.47
C ILE A 330 -6.10 31.43 18.58
N LYS A 331 -5.17 30.62 19.10
CA LYS A 331 -4.26 31.00 20.17
C LYS A 331 -2.84 30.95 19.64
N ASP A 332 -2.09 32.01 19.95
CA ASP A 332 -0.64 31.99 19.78
C ASP A 332 -0.06 30.86 20.64
N ILE A 333 0.67 29.95 20.00
CA ILE A 333 1.31 28.84 20.67
C ILE A 333 2.62 29.37 21.27
N ASP A 334 2.83 29.16 22.58
CA ASP A 334 4.06 29.55 23.28
C ASP A 334 5.29 28.99 22.55
N GLY A 335 6.16 29.89 22.06
CA GLY A 335 7.38 29.54 21.33
C GLY A 335 7.34 29.75 19.80
N ALA A 336 6.26 30.29 19.25
CA ALA A 336 6.27 30.85 17.90
C ALA A 336 7.10 32.15 17.89
N ASP A 337 8.14 32.22 17.05
CA ASP A 337 8.82 33.48 16.78
C ASP A 337 7.82 34.43 16.09
N VAL A 338 7.37 35.44 16.84
CA VAL A 338 6.37 36.44 16.42
C VAL A 338 6.86 37.25 15.19
N ASP A 339 8.16 37.20 14.91
CA ASP A 339 8.83 37.97 13.85
C ASP A 339 8.76 37.33 12.44
N GLU A 340 8.20 36.12 12.28
CA GLU A 340 8.07 35.42 10.97
C GLU A 340 6.61 35.17 10.52
N LEU A 341 5.62 35.87 11.09
CA LEU A 341 4.23 35.74 10.62
C LEU A 341 4.01 36.57 9.35
N ASP A 342 3.78 35.89 8.23
CA ASP A 342 3.30 36.54 7.00
C ASP A 342 1.88 37.10 7.27
N GLU A 343 1.73 38.43 7.16
CA GLU A 343 0.44 39.10 7.38
C GLU A 343 -0.64 38.62 6.41
N GLU A 344 -0.28 38.20 5.19
CA GLU A 344 -1.23 37.65 4.22
C GLU A 344 -1.74 36.29 4.69
N ASP A 345 -0.85 35.39 5.09
CA ASP A 345 -1.19 34.06 5.60
C ASP A 345 -2.07 34.17 6.87
N PHE A 346 -1.69 35.02 7.82
CA PHE A 346 -2.48 35.25 9.02
C PHE A 346 -3.89 35.76 8.69
N LYS A 347 -4.00 36.67 7.73
CA LYS A 347 -5.30 37.19 7.29
C LYS A 347 -6.15 36.11 6.63
N GLU A 348 -5.57 35.21 5.85
CA GLU A 348 -6.28 34.06 5.27
C GLU A 348 -6.75 33.07 6.35
N GLU A 349 -5.90 32.79 7.35
CA GLU A 349 -6.24 31.97 8.51
C GLU A 349 -7.45 32.54 9.26
N GLN A 350 -7.41 33.82 9.65
CA GLN A 350 -8.49 34.46 10.41
C GLN A 350 -9.80 34.56 9.59
N ASN A 351 -9.71 34.82 8.28
CA ASN A 351 -10.87 34.80 7.39
C ASN A 351 -11.53 33.41 7.34
N SER A 352 -10.73 32.35 7.38
CA SER A 352 -11.24 30.97 7.35
C SER A 352 -11.91 30.60 8.67
N VAL A 353 -11.33 30.99 9.81
CA VAL A 353 -11.94 30.82 11.13
C VAL A 353 -13.26 31.60 11.23
N ALA A 354 -13.32 32.84 10.71
CA ALA A 354 -14.55 33.62 10.70
C ALA A 354 -15.66 32.94 9.88
N ARG A 355 -15.32 32.32 8.73
CA ARG A 355 -16.26 31.53 7.93
C ARG A 355 -16.76 30.29 8.67
N LEU A 356 -15.89 29.64 9.44
CA LEU A 356 -16.24 28.45 10.21
C LEU A 356 -17.36 28.70 11.22
N ILE A 357 -17.38 29.87 11.86
CA ILE A 357 -18.43 30.24 12.83
C ILE A 357 -19.82 30.19 12.19
N HIS A 358 -19.94 30.52 10.89
CA HIS A 358 -21.21 30.45 10.18
C HIS A 358 -21.73 29.02 9.94
N MET A 359 -20.87 28.00 10.15
CA MET A 359 -21.25 26.58 10.05
C MET A 359 -21.66 25.97 11.40
N LEU A 360 -21.56 26.74 12.48
CA LEU A 360 -22.03 26.35 13.81
C LEU A 360 -23.52 26.67 13.90
N TYR A 361 -24.38 25.65 13.88
CA TYR A 361 -25.82 25.84 13.90
C TYR A 361 -26.54 24.63 14.50
N ASN A 362 -27.47 24.91 15.41
CA ASN A 362 -28.45 23.93 15.90
C ASN A 362 -29.86 24.57 15.92
N ASP A 363 -30.87 23.81 15.51
CA ASP A 363 -32.28 24.22 15.56
C ASP A 363 -32.80 24.35 17.00
N GLU A 364 -32.20 23.63 17.95
CA GLU A 364 -32.56 23.66 19.37
C GLU A 364 -31.88 24.85 20.07
N PRO A 365 -32.64 25.82 20.63
CA PRO A 365 -32.08 27.04 21.20
C PRO A 365 -31.10 26.81 22.36
N GLU A 366 -31.35 25.79 23.17
CA GLU A 366 -30.49 25.45 24.32
C GLU A 366 -29.13 24.92 23.86
N GLU A 367 -29.09 24.05 22.85
CA GLU A 367 -27.84 23.57 22.26
C GLU A 367 -27.17 24.67 21.43
N MET A 368 -27.92 25.49 20.70
CA MET A 368 -27.35 26.64 19.97
C MET A 368 -26.64 27.62 20.90
N LEU A 369 -27.19 27.83 22.11
CA LEU A 369 -26.53 28.62 23.15
C LEU A 369 -25.20 28.00 23.59
N LYS A 370 -25.15 26.69 23.85
CA LYS A 370 -23.90 25.97 24.22
C LYS A 370 -22.88 25.90 23.09
N VAL A 371 -23.34 25.94 21.83
CA VAL A 371 -22.49 25.97 20.65
C VAL A 371 -21.89 27.36 20.42
N SER A 372 -22.61 28.41 20.84
CA SER A 372 -22.22 29.82 20.62
C SER A 372 -21.36 30.42 21.74
N PHE A 373 -21.38 29.83 22.94
CA PHE A 373 -20.74 30.32 24.16
C PHE A 373 -20.10 29.17 24.93
#